data_AF-A0AAF1KL08-F1
#
_entry.id   AF-A0AAF1KL08-F1
#
_cell.length_a   1.000
_cell.length_b   1.000
_cell.length_c   1.000
_cell.angle_alpha   90.00
_cell.angle_beta   90.00
_cell.angle_gamma   90.00
#
_symmetry.space_group_name_H-M   'P 1'
#
loop_
_entity.id
_entity.type
_entity.pdbx_description
1 polymer ?
#
loop_
_entity_poly.entity_id
_entity_poly.type
_entity_poly.pdbx_seq_one_letter_code
_entity_poly.pdbx_strand_id
1 'polypeptide(L)'
;MSITRRIALGATAGLAAPALLAQAPTRLRVSVIPVLDVAPLHAAIREGYFTAEGIEIDTSTTAGGATGLPGLVAGQFRVVFSNCVSIMLGIREGLEFRFISGAAGSGPVPPDSMAVLARKGSGIASGRDLEGKRMASNTRNNIVWLRGIAWVDKTGGDWRRVTTVEVPFPQMADALANGQVDAAVFSEPFVAAALQTHGDRLERIGWPINETAPGSTIAQYVAMADDLARNPEVFDRFARALHRGADWVNERRGDNALLELIAGFSRVPIERLRQAAFTTYPKGVSAAELTEVITTMTRFGLGGRYPAPATLIHRTAAV
;
A
#
# COMPACT_ATOMS: atom_id res chain seq x y z
N MET A 1 88.32 23.87 -16.10
CA MET A 1 87.56 22.69 -15.61
C MET A 1 86.41 23.23 -14.76
N SER A 2 85.22 23.41 -15.35
CA SER A 2 84.04 22.53 -15.19
C SER A 2 83.72 22.31 -13.70
N ILE A 3 82.57 22.69 -13.15
CA ILE A 3 81.24 22.16 -13.46
C ILE A 3 80.16 23.19 -13.04
N THR A 4 79.27 23.56 -13.96
CA THR A 4 78.09 24.39 -13.71
C THR A 4 76.92 23.48 -13.31
N ARG A 5 76.45 23.56 -12.06
CA ARG A 5 75.25 22.83 -11.59
C ARG A 5 73.99 23.65 -11.89
N ARG A 6 73.25 23.27 -12.94
CA ARG A 6 71.88 23.76 -13.18
C ARG A 6 70.89 22.93 -12.36
N ILE A 7 70.20 23.57 -11.42
CA ILE A 7 69.07 22.98 -10.71
C ILE A 7 67.84 23.19 -11.58
N ALA A 8 67.27 22.10 -12.09
CA ALA A 8 65.98 22.12 -12.79
C ALA A 8 64.86 22.00 -11.75
N LEU A 9 64.08 23.08 -11.58
CA LEU A 9 62.80 23.02 -10.88
C LEU A 9 61.80 22.29 -11.77
N GLY A 10 61.50 21.03 -11.44
CA GLY A 10 60.38 20.29 -12.03
C GLY A 10 59.07 20.80 -11.42
N ALA A 11 58.30 21.58 -12.17
CA ALA A 11 56.93 21.91 -11.80
C ALA A 11 56.04 20.68 -12.05
N THR A 12 55.76 19.91 -11.00
CA THR A 12 54.69 18.90 -11.02
C THR A 12 53.34 19.63 -11.01
N ALA A 13 52.75 19.82 -12.19
CA ALA A 13 51.35 20.20 -12.33
C ALA A 13 50.48 19.04 -11.83
N GLY A 14 50.02 19.13 -10.58
CA GLY A 14 49.04 18.20 -10.04
C GLY A 14 47.71 18.35 -10.79
N LEU A 15 47.37 17.36 -11.60
CA LEU A 15 46.01 17.17 -12.13
C LEU A 15 45.09 16.85 -10.94
N ALA A 16 44.55 17.89 -10.30
CA ALA A 16 43.41 17.74 -9.42
C ALA A 16 42.19 17.42 -10.31
N ALA A 17 41.89 16.13 -10.46
CA ALA A 17 40.60 15.71 -10.97
C ALA A 17 39.53 16.33 -10.06
N PRO A 18 38.48 16.97 -10.60
CA PRO A 18 37.40 17.46 -9.76
C PRO A 18 36.80 16.25 -9.06
N ALA A 19 36.95 16.18 -7.74
CA ALA A 19 36.16 15.28 -6.93
C ALA A 19 34.71 15.68 -7.17
N LEU A 20 33.98 14.87 -7.95
CA LEU A 20 32.54 14.96 -8.06
C LEU A 20 32.03 14.79 -6.62
N LEU A 21 31.69 15.89 -5.95
CA LEU A 21 31.10 15.82 -4.61
C LEU A 21 29.86 14.96 -4.76
N ALA A 22 29.90 13.75 -4.22
CA ALA A 22 28.74 12.89 -4.13
C ALA A 22 27.66 13.69 -3.39
N GLN A 23 26.62 14.14 -4.11
CA GLN A 23 25.50 14.84 -3.49
C GLN A 23 24.91 13.91 -2.44
N ALA A 24 24.66 14.46 -1.25
CA ALA A 24 23.99 13.70 -0.19
C ALA A 24 22.65 13.15 -0.71
N PRO A 25 22.30 11.89 -0.39
CA PRO A 25 21.09 11.28 -0.91
C PRO A 25 19.85 12.08 -0.48
N THR A 26 18.88 12.18 -1.38
CA THR A 26 17.58 12.79 -1.06
C THR A 26 16.82 11.86 -0.14
N ARG A 27 16.57 12.28 1.10
CA ARG A 27 15.77 11.51 2.06
C ARG A 27 14.29 11.68 1.81
N LEU A 28 13.56 10.57 1.67
CA LEU A 28 12.11 10.55 1.59
C LEU A 28 11.55 9.70 2.72
N ARG A 29 10.74 10.31 3.60
CA ARG A 29 9.96 9.57 4.57
C ARG A 29 8.63 9.13 3.96
N VAL A 30 8.37 7.83 4.04
CA VAL A 30 7.22 7.16 3.45
C VAL A 30 6.38 6.51 4.54
N SER A 31 5.11 6.87 4.63
CA SER A 31 4.16 6.14 5.50
C SER A 31 3.74 4.83 4.83
N VAL A 32 3.76 3.73 5.57
CA VAL A 32 3.40 2.38 5.09
C VAL A 32 2.43 1.67 6.05
N ILE A 33 1.81 0.60 5.56
CA ILE A 33 1.05 -0.37 6.34
C ILE A 33 1.74 -1.73 6.11
N PRO A 34 1.92 -2.60 7.12
CA PRO A 34 2.73 -3.81 6.98
C PRO A 34 1.93 -4.96 6.32
N VAL A 35 1.34 -4.69 5.15
CA VAL A 35 0.55 -5.63 4.33
C VAL A 35 1.31 -6.01 3.05
N LEU A 36 0.88 -7.06 2.35
CA LEU A 36 1.54 -7.53 1.12
C LEU A 36 1.69 -6.41 0.06
N ASP A 37 0.75 -5.48 0.01
CA ASP A 37 0.66 -4.39 -0.96
C ASP A 37 1.91 -3.47 -1.00
N VAL A 38 2.70 -3.40 0.08
CA VAL A 38 3.94 -2.60 0.13
C VAL A 38 5.19 -3.39 -0.27
N ALA A 39 5.04 -4.66 -0.69
CA ALA A 39 6.17 -5.47 -1.14
C ALA A 39 7.02 -4.79 -2.24
N PRO A 40 6.45 -4.09 -3.24
CA PRO A 40 7.25 -3.36 -4.24
C PRO A 40 8.20 -2.32 -3.65
N LEU A 41 7.76 -1.56 -2.63
CA LEU A 41 8.60 -0.55 -1.98
C LEU A 41 9.75 -1.22 -1.23
N HIS A 42 9.45 -2.25 -0.45
CA HIS A 42 10.48 -2.97 0.31
C HIS A 42 11.44 -3.74 -0.60
N ALA A 43 10.98 -4.25 -1.74
CA ALA A 43 11.85 -4.84 -2.76
C ALA A 43 12.80 -3.79 -3.33
N ALA A 44 12.29 -2.61 -3.72
CA ALA A 44 13.11 -1.52 -4.22
C ALA A 44 14.14 -1.01 -3.19
N ILE A 45 13.82 -1.06 -1.89
CA ILE A 45 14.77 -0.78 -0.81
C ILE A 45 15.85 -1.88 -0.75
N ARG A 46 15.45 -3.16 -0.66
CA ARG A 46 16.38 -4.29 -0.50
C ARG A 46 17.33 -4.44 -1.69
N GLU A 47 16.82 -4.28 -2.90
CA GLU A 47 17.61 -4.38 -4.14
C GLU A 47 18.42 -3.11 -4.44
N GLY A 48 18.35 -2.07 -3.59
CA GLY A 48 19.11 -0.83 -3.74
C GLY A 48 18.66 0.05 -4.90
N TYR A 49 17.44 -0.13 -5.42
CA TYR A 49 16.93 0.64 -6.56
C TYR A 49 16.75 2.12 -6.21
N PHE A 50 16.35 2.45 -4.97
CA PHE A 50 16.32 3.84 -4.51
C PHE A 50 17.71 4.44 -4.37
N THR A 51 18.67 3.67 -3.84
CA THR A 51 20.07 4.11 -3.71
C THR A 51 20.68 4.43 -5.07
N ALA A 52 20.39 3.61 -6.09
CA ALA A 52 20.84 3.86 -7.47
C ALA A 52 20.26 5.15 -8.07
N GLU A 53 19.10 5.59 -7.58
CA GLU A 53 18.46 6.86 -7.93
C GLU A 53 18.80 8.00 -6.94
N GLY A 54 19.80 7.80 -6.06
CA GLY A 54 20.24 8.81 -5.09
C GLY A 54 19.19 9.14 -4.02
N ILE A 55 18.28 8.21 -3.72
CA ILE A 55 17.22 8.35 -2.73
C ILE A 55 17.48 7.42 -1.54
N GLU A 56 17.35 7.96 -0.33
CA GLU A 56 17.29 7.20 0.91
C GLU A 56 15.83 7.16 1.39
N ILE A 57 15.28 5.95 1.57
CA ILE A 57 13.90 5.77 2.04
C ILE A 57 13.88 5.47 3.53
N ASP A 58 13.08 6.25 4.28
CA ASP A 58 12.74 6.00 5.68
C ASP A 58 11.25 5.64 5.77
N THR A 59 10.92 4.44 6.25
CA THR A 59 9.52 3.99 6.35
C THR A 59 8.98 4.12 7.76
N SER A 60 7.77 4.66 7.90
CA SER A 60 7.03 4.68 9.17
C SER A 60 5.71 3.93 9.04
N THR A 61 5.45 3.02 9.98
CA THR A 61 4.24 2.18 9.97
C THR A 61 3.03 2.92 10.55
N THR A 62 1.88 2.73 9.92
CA THR A 62 0.57 3.23 10.38
C THR A 62 -0.48 2.12 10.40
N ALA A 63 -1.60 2.35 11.07
CA ALA A 63 -2.70 1.38 11.19
C ALA A 63 -3.56 1.27 9.90
N GLY A 64 -3.50 2.27 9.03
CA GLY A 64 -4.37 2.36 7.86
C GLY A 64 -3.94 3.47 6.90
N GLY A 65 -4.38 3.37 5.64
CA GLY A 65 -4.00 4.34 4.60
C GLY A 65 -4.50 5.76 4.88
N ALA A 66 -5.60 5.90 5.63
CA ALA A 66 -6.11 7.19 6.08
C ALA A 66 -5.19 7.85 7.12
N THR A 67 -4.55 7.05 7.98
CA THR A 67 -3.77 7.54 9.13
C THR A 67 -2.48 8.26 8.72
N GLY A 68 -1.91 7.93 7.56
CA GLY A 68 -0.71 8.60 7.05
C GLY A 68 -0.97 9.98 6.43
N LEU A 69 -2.19 10.25 5.94
CA LEU A 69 -2.51 11.46 5.17
C LEU A 69 -2.34 12.77 5.95
N PRO A 70 -2.71 12.89 7.24
CA PRO A 70 -2.40 14.09 8.01
C PRO A 70 -0.90 14.38 8.10
N GLY A 71 -0.06 13.34 8.20
CA GLY A 71 1.40 13.48 8.19
C GLY A 71 1.95 13.93 6.84
N LEU A 72 1.29 13.59 5.73
CA LEU A 72 1.63 14.12 4.41
C LEU A 72 1.33 15.62 4.32
N VAL A 73 0.16 16.04 4.78
CA VAL A 73 -0.24 17.46 4.81
C VAL A 73 0.70 18.28 5.71
N ALA A 74 1.10 17.71 6.85
CA ALA A 74 2.01 18.36 7.79
C ALA A 74 3.49 18.32 7.34
N GLY A 75 3.82 17.68 6.21
CA GLY A 75 5.20 17.53 5.73
C GLY A 75 6.06 16.54 6.52
N GLN A 76 5.47 15.77 7.44
CA GLN A 76 6.15 14.67 8.13
C GLN A 76 6.49 13.54 7.15
N PHE A 77 5.61 13.29 6.17
CA PHE A 77 5.82 12.35 5.07
C PHE A 77 5.83 13.11 3.76
N ARG A 78 6.66 12.66 2.81
CA ARG A 78 6.62 13.18 1.42
C ARG A 78 5.84 12.27 0.49
N VAL A 79 5.73 10.99 0.85
CA VAL A 79 4.91 9.99 0.16
C VAL A 79 4.13 9.20 1.20
N VAL A 80 2.89 8.87 0.89
CA VAL A 80 2.07 7.97 1.71
C VAL A 80 1.58 6.82 0.85
N PHE A 81 1.80 5.59 1.32
CA PHE A 81 1.05 4.43 0.88
C PHE A 81 -0.36 4.51 1.48
N SER A 82 -1.37 4.55 0.61
CA SER A 82 -2.77 4.65 1.01
C SER A 82 -3.67 3.89 0.05
N ASN A 83 -4.95 4.17 0.09
CA ASN A 83 -5.97 3.58 -0.74
C ASN A 83 -6.86 4.67 -1.35
N CYS A 84 -7.44 4.37 -2.51
CA CYS A 84 -8.22 5.32 -3.28
C CYS A 84 -9.36 5.93 -2.45
N VAL A 85 -10.03 5.17 -1.58
CA VAL A 85 -11.12 5.69 -0.74
C VAL A 85 -10.63 6.82 0.16
N SER A 86 -9.57 6.58 0.93
CA SER A 86 -9.01 7.58 1.85
C SER A 86 -8.44 8.80 1.11
N ILE A 87 -7.77 8.58 -0.03
CA ILE A 87 -7.22 9.66 -0.85
C ILE A 87 -8.34 10.53 -1.41
N MET A 88 -9.37 9.92 -2.00
CA MET A 88 -10.50 10.66 -2.59
C MET A 88 -11.29 11.42 -1.53
N LEU A 89 -11.48 10.85 -0.33
CA LEU A 89 -12.08 11.58 0.79
C LEU A 89 -11.26 12.82 1.16
N GLY A 90 -9.94 12.70 1.27
CA GLY A 90 -9.08 13.86 1.52
C GLY A 90 -9.19 14.94 0.43
N ILE A 91 -9.22 14.53 -0.84
CA ILE A 91 -9.41 15.42 -1.99
C ILE A 91 -10.76 16.14 -1.93
N ARG A 92 -11.82 15.42 -1.53
CA ARG A 92 -13.16 16.01 -1.36
C ARG A 92 -13.18 17.10 -0.27
N GLU A 93 -12.37 16.93 0.78
CA GLU A 93 -12.20 17.95 1.83
C GLU A 93 -11.21 19.07 1.44
N GLY A 94 -10.78 19.12 0.17
CA GLY A 94 -9.95 20.20 -0.38
C GLY A 94 -8.44 19.96 -0.31
N LEU A 95 -7.99 18.76 0.09
CA LEU A 95 -6.57 18.44 0.11
C LEU A 95 -6.04 18.18 -1.32
N GLU A 96 -4.91 18.79 -1.64
CA GLU A 96 -4.35 18.76 -3.00
C GLU A 96 -3.42 17.56 -3.22
N PHE A 97 -3.99 16.36 -3.07
CA PHE A 97 -3.27 15.11 -3.31
C PHE A 97 -3.20 14.75 -4.79
N ARG A 98 -2.14 14.03 -5.18
CA ARG A 98 -1.99 13.40 -6.50
C ARG A 98 -1.48 11.96 -6.36
N PHE A 99 -2.08 11.06 -7.14
CA PHE A 99 -1.63 9.68 -7.25
C PHE A 99 -0.32 9.64 -8.04
N ILE A 100 0.74 9.09 -7.46
CA ILE A 100 2.09 9.08 -8.05
C ILE A 100 2.55 7.69 -8.50
N SER A 101 1.91 6.63 -8.02
CA SER A 101 2.13 5.24 -8.45
C SER A 101 0.95 4.38 -8.00
N GLY A 102 0.66 3.31 -8.74
CA GLY A 102 -0.07 2.16 -8.22
C GLY A 102 0.74 1.44 -7.13
N ALA A 103 0.09 0.58 -6.37
CA ALA A 103 0.78 -0.28 -5.40
C ALA A 103 0.27 -1.72 -5.45
N ALA A 104 -1.05 -1.90 -5.31
CA ALA A 104 -1.68 -3.21 -5.33
C ALA A 104 -3.07 -3.15 -5.96
N GLY A 105 -3.43 -4.22 -6.68
CA GLY A 105 -4.76 -4.47 -7.23
C GLY A 105 -5.14 -5.94 -7.03
N SER A 106 -6.42 -6.27 -7.14
CA SER A 106 -6.90 -7.66 -7.07
C SER A 106 -6.79 -8.36 -8.43
N GLY A 107 -6.75 -9.69 -8.41
CA GLY A 107 -6.89 -10.52 -9.61
C GLY A 107 -8.35 -10.62 -10.06
N PRO A 108 -8.62 -11.15 -11.27
CA PRO A 108 -9.99 -11.35 -11.75
C PRO A 108 -10.71 -12.52 -11.06
N VAL A 109 -9.95 -13.46 -10.48
CA VAL A 109 -10.47 -14.66 -9.81
C VAL A 109 -9.79 -14.89 -8.45
N PRO A 110 -10.44 -15.58 -7.50
CA PRO A 110 -9.81 -15.99 -6.25
C PRO A 110 -8.58 -16.90 -6.45
N PRO A 111 -7.67 -16.97 -5.46
CA PRO A 111 -7.73 -16.30 -4.17
C PRO A 111 -7.37 -14.81 -4.23
N ASP A 112 -7.95 -14.02 -3.31
CA ASP A 112 -7.74 -12.57 -3.19
C ASP A 112 -6.80 -12.23 -2.04
N SER A 113 -6.17 -11.05 -2.05
CA SER A 113 -5.36 -10.59 -0.91
C SER A 113 -6.19 -10.02 0.24
N MET A 114 -7.51 -9.89 0.07
CA MET A 114 -8.44 -9.44 1.12
C MET A 114 -9.49 -10.52 1.37
N ALA A 115 -9.83 -10.81 2.63
CA ALA A 115 -10.82 -11.84 2.96
C ALA A 115 -11.75 -11.40 4.08
N VAL A 116 -13.01 -11.85 4.03
CA VAL A 116 -13.92 -11.81 5.18
C VAL A 116 -13.75 -13.10 5.97
N LEU A 117 -13.40 -12.97 7.25
CA LEU A 117 -13.32 -14.09 8.19
C LEU A 117 -14.43 -13.98 9.25
N ALA A 118 -14.92 -15.12 9.71
CA ALA A 118 -15.82 -15.25 10.85
C ALA A 118 -15.40 -16.41 11.76
N ARG A 119 -16.02 -16.53 12.93
CA ARG A 119 -15.85 -17.70 13.80
C ARG A 119 -16.58 -18.91 13.20
N LYS A 120 -15.93 -20.06 13.24
CA LYS A 120 -16.53 -21.36 12.94
C LYS A 120 -17.73 -21.62 13.84
N GLY A 121 -18.80 -22.14 13.25
CA GLY A 121 -20.05 -22.43 13.96
C GLY A 121 -20.84 -21.20 14.42
N SER A 122 -20.45 -19.98 14.01
CA SER A 122 -21.20 -18.76 14.32
C SER A 122 -22.54 -18.64 13.58
N GLY A 123 -22.74 -19.46 12.54
CA GLY A 123 -23.88 -19.34 11.62
C GLY A 123 -23.77 -18.18 10.63
N ILE A 124 -22.66 -17.46 10.60
CA ILE A 124 -22.42 -16.36 9.66
C ILE A 124 -21.82 -16.92 8.39
N ALA A 125 -22.56 -16.91 7.29
CA ALA A 125 -22.09 -17.34 5.96
C ALA A 125 -22.29 -16.28 4.89
N SER A 126 -23.08 -15.24 5.17
CA SER A 126 -23.44 -14.19 4.23
C SER A 126 -23.56 -12.83 4.92
N GLY A 127 -23.65 -11.77 4.13
CA GLY A 127 -23.95 -10.42 4.58
C GLY A 127 -25.28 -10.31 5.31
N ARG A 128 -26.29 -11.12 4.94
CA ARG A 128 -27.57 -11.16 5.66
C ARG A 128 -27.39 -11.54 7.12
N ASP A 129 -26.51 -12.48 7.40
CA ASP A 129 -26.24 -12.96 8.77
C ASP A 129 -25.51 -11.92 9.63
N LEU A 130 -24.96 -10.87 8.99
CA LEU A 130 -24.27 -9.76 9.65
C LEU A 130 -25.20 -8.60 10.05
N GLU A 131 -26.48 -8.62 9.68
CA GLU A 131 -27.41 -7.60 10.16
C GLU A 131 -27.50 -7.61 11.70
N GLY A 132 -27.28 -6.45 12.32
CA GLY A 132 -27.20 -6.29 13.77
C GLY A 132 -25.91 -6.82 14.41
N LYS A 133 -24.91 -7.23 13.61
CA LYS A 133 -23.62 -7.74 14.08
C LYS A 133 -22.50 -6.70 13.89
N ARG A 134 -21.33 -7.02 14.47
CA ARG A 134 -20.12 -6.20 14.36
C ARG A 134 -19.16 -6.77 13.31
N MET A 135 -18.75 -5.94 12.36
CA MET A 135 -17.72 -6.29 11.38
C MET A 135 -16.49 -5.40 11.56
N ALA A 136 -15.31 -5.99 11.75
CA ALA A 136 -14.08 -5.23 11.88
C ALA A 136 -13.52 -4.76 10.53
N SER A 137 -12.94 -3.56 10.53
CA SER A 137 -12.03 -3.02 9.52
C SER A 137 -10.82 -2.42 10.22
N ASN A 138 -9.68 -2.27 9.56
CA ASN A 138 -8.49 -1.69 10.19
C ASN A 138 -8.63 -0.20 10.50
N THR A 139 -9.36 0.55 9.66
CA THR A 139 -9.71 1.96 9.85
C THR A 139 -11.07 2.26 9.23
N ARG A 140 -11.71 3.34 9.66
CA ARG A 140 -13.01 3.82 9.20
C ARG A 140 -12.94 4.36 7.77
N ASN A 141 -14.03 4.16 7.02
CA ASN A 141 -14.25 4.77 5.69
C ASN A 141 -13.04 4.64 4.76
N ASN A 142 -12.49 3.43 4.67
CA ASN A 142 -11.35 3.10 3.81
C ASN A 142 -11.72 1.98 2.82
N ILE A 143 -10.77 1.53 2.01
CA ILE A 143 -10.99 0.44 1.04
C ILE A 143 -11.41 -0.88 1.68
N VAL A 144 -10.85 -1.25 2.83
CA VAL A 144 -11.14 -2.51 3.54
C VAL A 144 -12.59 -2.51 4.02
N TRP A 145 -13.02 -1.41 4.65
CA TRP A 145 -14.40 -1.19 5.03
C TRP A 145 -15.32 -1.22 3.81
N LEU A 146 -15.00 -0.46 2.75
CA LEU A 146 -15.84 -0.32 1.56
C LEU A 146 -16.09 -1.68 0.89
N ARG A 147 -15.04 -2.48 0.73
CA ARG A 147 -15.14 -3.83 0.13
C ARG A 147 -15.89 -4.79 1.04
N GLY A 148 -15.70 -4.71 2.36
CA GLY A 148 -16.49 -5.47 3.34
C GLY A 148 -17.98 -5.19 3.27
N ILE A 149 -18.39 -3.91 3.28
CA ILE A 149 -19.81 -3.57 3.22
C ILE A 149 -20.42 -3.80 1.82
N ALA A 150 -19.62 -3.67 0.76
CA ALA A 150 -20.05 -4.07 -0.57
C ALA A 150 -20.31 -5.57 -0.64
N TRP A 151 -19.50 -6.38 0.05
CA TRP A 151 -19.70 -7.82 0.16
C TRP A 151 -20.96 -8.14 0.96
N VAL A 152 -21.22 -7.43 2.07
CA VAL A 152 -22.47 -7.56 2.84
C VAL A 152 -23.70 -7.33 1.95
N ASP A 153 -23.70 -6.23 1.21
CA ASP A 153 -24.81 -5.86 0.33
C ASP A 153 -24.98 -6.86 -0.83
N LYS A 154 -23.88 -7.27 -1.46
CA LYS A 154 -23.86 -8.27 -2.53
C LYS A 154 -24.40 -9.64 -2.10
N THR A 155 -24.20 -10.00 -0.84
CA THR A 155 -24.62 -11.28 -0.25
C THR A 155 -25.93 -11.17 0.55
N GLY A 156 -26.72 -10.11 0.29
CA GLY A 156 -28.13 -10.04 0.67
C GLY A 156 -28.43 -9.43 2.04
N GLY A 157 -27.46 -8.77 2.67
CA GLY A 157 -27.64 -8.02 3.91
C GLY A 157 -27.74 -6.51 3.72
N ASP A 158 -28.42 -5.82 4.63
CA ASP A 158 -28.38 -4.36 4.71
C ASP A 158 -27.14 -3.88 5.47
N TRP A 159 -26.17 -3.34 4.75
CA TRP A 159 -24.92 -2.83 5.33
C TRP A 159 -25.15 -1.74 6.40
N ARG A 160 -26.27 -1.01 6.36
CA ARG A 160 -26.60 0.02 7.37
C ARG A 160 -26.92 -0.59 8.72
N ARG A 161 -27.26 -1.87 8.77
CA ARG A 161 -27.54 -2.63 9.99
C ARG A 161 -26.29 -3.31 10.54
N VAL A 162 -25.15 -3.22 9.86
CA VAL A 162 -23.87 -3.76 10.33
C VAL A 162 -23.11 -2.68 11.08
N THR A 163 -22.71 -2.97 12.32
CA THR A 163 -21.85 -2.07 13.09
C THR A 163 -20.41 -2.28 12.66
N THR A 164 -19.73 -1.25 12.15
CA THR A 164 -18.30 -1.33 11.85
C THR A 164 -17.48 -1.03 13.09
N VAL A 165 -16.44 -1.82 13.37
CA VAL A 165 -15.49 -1.59 14.47
C VAL A 165 -14.08 -1.44 13.91
N GLU A 166 -13.33 -0.44 14.35
CA GLU A 166 -11.92 -0.27 13.97
C GLU A 166 -11.04 -1.19 14.83
N VAL A 167 -10.32 -2.11 14.19
CA VAL A 167 -9.35 -3.00 14.84
C VAL A 167 -8.13 -3.11 13.96
N PRO A 168 -6.93 -2.66 14.37
CA PRO A 168 -5.74 -2.78 13.53
C PRO A 168 -5.43 -4.25 13.23
N PHE A 169 -4.93 -4.53 12.03
CA PHE A 169 -4.75 -5.89 11.53
C PHE A 169 -4.01 -6.86 12.49
N PRO A 170 -2.93 -6.44 13.18
CA PRO A 170 -2.22 -7.35 14.09
C PRO A 170 -3.07 -7.84 15.27
N GLN A 171 -4.09 -7.08 15.71
CA GLN A 171 -4.98 -7.47 16.81
C GLN A 171 -6.29 -8.11 16.34
N MET A 172 -6.60 -8.02 15.04
CA MET A 172 -7.91 -8.33 14.50
C MET A 172 -8.28 -9.82 14.60
N ALA A 173 -7.29 -10.72 14.46
CA ALA A 173 -7.51 -12.16 14.60
C ALA A 173 -7.97 -12.53 16.02
N ASP A 174 -7.31 -12.00 17.04
CA ASP A 174 -7.66 -12.24 18.44
C ASP A 174 -9.01 -11.62 18.79
N ALA A 175 -9.29 -10.40 18.31
CA ALA A 175 -10.58 -9.75 18.50
C ALA A 175 -11.73 -10.58 17.92
N LEU A 176 -11.55 -11.14 16.73
CA LEU A 176 -12.55 -12.00 16.09
C LEU A 176 -12.70 -13.34 16.84
N ALA A 177 -11.58 -14.00 17.16
CA ALA A 177 -11.58 -15.27 17.85
C ALA A 177 -12.27 -15.15 19.23
N ASN A 178 -12.02 -14.06 19.96
CA ASN A 178 -12.54 -13.83 21.30
C ASN A 178 -13.95 -13.20 21.34
N GLY A 179 -14.63 -13.05 20.20
CA GLY A 179 -16.01 -12.55 20.19
C GLY A 179 -16.16 -11.04 20.40
N GLN A 180 -15.08 -10.26 20.27
CA GLN A 180 -15.14 -8.80 20.33
C GLN A 180 -15.72 -8.19 19.05
N VAL A 181 -15.65 -8.93 17.93
CA VAL A 181 -16.35 -8.67 16.67
C VAL A 181 -16.90 -9.99 16.14
N ASP A 182 -17.86 -9.95 15.21
CA ASP A 182 -18.57 -11.14 14.73
C ASP A 182 -18.04 -11.61 13.37
N ALA A 183 -17.60 -10.67 12.53
CA ALA A 183 -16.77 -10.92 11.35
C ALA A 183 -15.69 -9.84 11.24
N ALA A 184 -14.71 -10.04 10.37
CA ALA A 184 -13.65 -9.08 10.14
C ALA A 184 -13.10 -9.18 8.71
N VAL A 185 -12.75 -8.03 8.13
CA VAL A 185 -12.13 -7.95 6.81
C VAL A 185 -10.63 -7.79 6.98
N PHE A 186 -9.87 -8.76 6.52
CA PHE A 186 -8.41 -8.82 6.62
C PHE A 186 -7.77 -8.56 5.26
N SER A 187 -6.54 -8.05 5.29
CA SER A 187 -5.62 -8.05 4.16
C SER A 187 -4.44 -8.98 4.45
N GLU A 188 -3.86 -9.58 3.43
CA GLU A 188 -2.64 -10.36 3.56
C GLU A 188 -1.48 -9.49 4.09
N PRO A 189 -0.60 -10.00 4.97
CA PRO A 189 -0.48 -11.41 5.36
C PRO A 189 -1.36 -11.82 6.56
N PHE A 190 -2.25 -10.94 7.02
CA PHE A 190 -3.05 -11.17 8.22
C PHE A 190 -4.19 -12.17 8.00
N VAL A 191 -4.60 -12.42 6.76
CA VAL A 191 -5.53 -13.52 6.43
C VAL A 191 -4.86 -14.85 6.74
N ALA A 192 -3.69 -15.11 6.14
CA ALA A 192 -2.95 -16.35 6.37
C ALA A 192 -2.54 -16.50 7.84
N ALA A 193 -2.09 -15.41 8.50
CA ALA A 193 -1.71 -15.45 9.91
C ALA A 193 -2.90 -15.79 10.83
N ALA A 194 -4.09 -15.23 10.57
CA ALA A 194 -5.30 -15.52 11.33
C ALA A 194 -5.74 -16.99 11.17
N LEU A 195 -5.79 -17.49 9.94
CA LEU A 195 -6.19 -18.86 9.64
C LEU A 195 -5.18 -19.90 10.11
N GLN A 196 -3.90 -19.55 10.26
CA GLN A 196 -2.92 -20.45 10.84
C GLN A 196 -2.98 -20.45 12.38
N THR A 197 -3.10 -19.28 13.01
CA THR A 197 -3.06 -19.15 14.49
C THR A 197 -4.36 -19.57 15.15
N HIS A 198 -5.50 -19.31 14.50
CA HIS A 198 -6.84 -19.60 15.02
C HIS A 198 -7.66 -20.43 14.02
N GLY A 199 -7.03 -21.25 13.18
CA GLY A 199 -7.71 -22.01 12.12
C GLY A 199 -8.70 -23.06 12.61
N ASP A 200 -8.61 -23.47 13.87
CA ASP A 200 -9.59 -24.29 14.57
C ASP A 200 -10.88 -23.53 14.91
N ARG A 201 -10.79 -22.19 15.02
CA ARG A 201 -11.88 -21.29 15.45
C ARG A 201 -12.37 -20.33 14.38
N LEU A 202 -11.56 -20.03 13.37
CA LEU A 202 -11.85 -19.06 12.32
C LEU A 202 -11.95 -19.73 10.96
N GLU A 203 -12.80 -19.17 10.11
CA GLU A 203 -12.94 -19.58 8.72
C GLU A 203 -13.13 -18.37 7.81
N ARG A 204 -12.75 -18.54 6.54
CA ARG A 204 -13.04 -17.56 5.50
C ARG A 204 -14.44 -17.77 4.96
N ILE A 205 -15.20 -16.69 4.91
CA ILE A 205 -16.58 -16.70 4.42
C ILE A 205 -16.77 -15.88 3.13
N GLY A 206 -15.76 -15.12 2.69
CA GLY A 206 -15.87 -14.37 1.44
C GLY A 206 -14.56 -13.77 0.94
N TRP A 207 -14.54 -13.49 -0.37
CA TRP A 207 -13.49 -12.76 -1.08
C TRP A 207 -14.07 -11.41 -1.56
N PRO A 208 -14.05 -10.37 -0.71
CA PRO A 208 -14.86 -9.18 -0.91
C PRO A 208 -14.50 -8.41 -2.19
N ILE A 209 -13.25 -8.40 -2.66
CA ILE A 209 -12.92 -7.70 -3.92
C ILE A 209 -13.36 -8.56 -5.11
N ASN A 210 -12.99 -9.83 -5.18
CA ASN A 210 -13.40 -10.69 -6.30
C ASN A 210 -14.93 -10.80 -6.47
N GLU A 211 -15.69 -10.82 -5.37
CA GLU A 211 -17.14 -10.99 -5.42
C GLU A 211 -17.89 -9.67 -5.72
N THR A 212 -17.26 -8.51 -5.52
CA THR A 212 -17.92 -7.20 -5.66
C THR A 212 -17.33 -6.32 -6.77
N ALA A 213 -16.04 -6.43 -7.02
CA ALA A 213 -15.28 -5.65 -8.00
C ALA A 213 -14.00 -6.40 -8.46
N PRO A 214 -14.14 -7.54 -9.17
CA PRO A 214 -12.99 -8.31 -9.63
C PRO A 214 -12.01 -7.46 -10.44
N GLY A 215 -10.72 -7.60 -10.17
CA GLY A 215 -9.67 -6.81 -10.83
C GLY A 215 -9.51 -5.37 -10.32
N SER A 216 -10.28 -4.94 -9.32
CA SER A 216 -10.20 -3.55 -8.84
C SER A 216 -8.91 -3.24 -8.09
N THR A 217 -8.55 -1.97 -8.09
CA THR A 217 -7.41 -1.41 -7.37
C THR A 217 -7.62 -1.44 -5.85
N ILE A 218 -6.54 -1.62 -5.11
CA ILE A 218 -6.54 -1.74 -3.64
C ILE A 218 -5.81 -0.54 -3.03
N ALA A 219 -4.59 -0.31 -3.48
CA ALA A 219 -3.67 0.65 -2.87
C ALA A 219 -2.82 1.41 -3.89
N GLN A 220 -2.43 2.62 -3.50
CA GLN A 220 -1.64 3.55 -4.32
C GLN A 220 -0.67 4.34 -3.44
N TYR A 221 0.30 4.98 -4.07
CA TYR A 221 1.15 5.99 -3.45
C TYR A 221 0.67 7.39 -3.83
N VAL A 222 0.66 8.29 -2.85
CA VAL A 222 0.19 9.66 -3.00
C VAL A 222 1.21 10.66 -2.45
N ALA A 223 1.26 11.84 -3.07
CA ALA A 223 2.05 12.98 -2.62
C ALA A 223 1.24 14.29 -2.74
N MET A 224 1.75 15.37 -2.12
CA MET A 224 1.18 16.72 -2.26
C MET A 224 1.47 17.27 -3.66
N ALA A 225 0.48 17.89 -4.30
CA ALA A 225 0.62 18.52 -5.62
C ALA A 225 1.73 19.59 -5.64
N ASP A 226 1.82 20.41 -4.58
CA ASP A 226 2.85 21.45 -4.45
C ASP A 226 4.27 20.85 -4.37
N ASP A 227 4.46 19.74 -3.64
CA ASP A 227 5.77 19.10 -3.55
C ASP A 227 6.18 18.48 -4.89
N LEU A 228 5.22 17.89 -5.62
CA LEU A 228 5.44 17.39 -6.97
C LEU A 228 5.86 18.50 -7.94
N ALA A 229 5.25 19.68 -7.84
CA ALA A 229 5.58 20.83 -8.68
C ALA A 229 6.97 21.41 -8.36
N ARG A 230 7.35 21.46 -7.07
CA ARG A 230 8.65 22.00 -6.63
C ARG A 230 9.80 21.01 -6.80
N ASN A 231 9.54 19.71 -6.71
CA ASN A 231 10.57 18.67 -6.72
C ASN A 231 10.30 17.55 -7.74
N PRO A 232 9.96 17.86 -9.00
CA PRO A 232 9.48 16.86 -9.96
C PRO A 232 10.49 15.72 -10.20
N GLU A 233 11.78 16.03 -10.25
CA GLU A 233 12.82 15.03 -10.47
C GLU A 233 12.93 14.01 -9.32
N VAL A 234 12.64 14.43 -8.08
CA VAL A 234 12.68 13.53 -6.92
C VAL A 234 11.59 12.46 -7.05
N PHE A 235 10.40 12.84 -7.50
CA PHE A 235 9.29 11.91 -7.67
C PHE A 235 9.42 11.05 -8.93
N ASP A 236 10.07 11.54 -10.00
CA ASP A 236 10.44 10.72 -11.15
C ASP A 236 11.43 9.61 -10.75
N ARG A 237 12.46 9.97 -9.97
CA ARG A 237 13.44 9.03 -9.41
C ARG A 237 12.78 8.02 -8.48
N PHE A 238 11.91 8.49 -7.59
CA PHE A 238 11.13 7.62 -6.69
C PHE A 238 10.29 6.62 -7.49
N ALA A 239 9.53 7.08 -8.50
CA ALA A 239 8.68 6.22 -9.29
C ALA A 239 9.47 5.18 -10.09
N ARG A 240 10.60 5.56 -10.71
CA ARG A 240 11.48 4.60 -11.40
C ARG A 240 11.97 3.49 -10.48
N ALA A 241 12.48 3.84 -9.29
CA ALA A 241 12.94 2.86 -8.32
C ALA A 241 11.80 1.95 -7.83
N LEU A 242 10.64 2.53 -7.50
CA LEU A 242 9.46 1.79 -7.06
C LEU A 242 8.95 0.83 -8.15
N HIS A 243 8.91 1.26 -9.41
CA HIS A 243 8.48 0.45 -10.54
C HIS A 243 9.41 -0.76 -10.77
N ARG A 244 10.73 -0.60 -10.58
CA ARG A 244 11.66 -1.73 -10.59
C ARG A 244 11.38 -2.70 -9.43
N GLY A 245 10.96 -2.19 -8.27
CA GLY A 245 10.49 -3.00 -7.15
C GLY A 245 9.21 -3.77 -7.52
N ALA A 246 8.27 -3.14 -8.21
CA ALA A 246 7.05 -3.79 -8.69
C ALA A 246 7.36 -4.91 -9.70
N ASP A 247 8.29 -4.69 -10.63
CA ASP A 247 8.78 -5.72 -11.55
C ASP A 247 9.39 -6.90 -10.78
N TRP A 248 10.29 -6.61 -9.85
CA TRP A 248 10.96 -7.62 -9.04
C TRP A 248 9.96 -8.53 -8.31
N VAL A 249 8.91 -7.94 -7.72
CA VAL A 249 7.86 -8.68 -7.01
C VAL A 249 6.98 -9.47 -7.97
N ASN A 250 6.58 -8.87 -9.11
CA ASN A 250 5.73 -9.53 -10.10
C ASN A 250 6.40 -10.78 -10.71
N GLU A 251 7.72 -10.73 -10.92
CA GLU A 251 8.52 -11.86 -11.41
C GLU A 251 8.74 -12.98 -10.38
N ARG A 252 8.48 -12.72 -9.09
CA ARG A 252 8.86 -13.61 -7.97
C ARG A 252 7.68 -14.01 -7.09
N ARG A 253 6.47 -14.00 -7.66
CA ARG A 253 5.27 -14.49 -6.97
C ARG A 253 5.46 -15.95 -6.54
N GLY A 254 5.35 -16.21 -5.24
CA GLY A 254 5.57 -17.54 -4.68
C GLY A 254 7.04 -17.95 -4.49
N ASP A 255 8.00 -17.07 -4.77
CA ASP A 255 9.42 -17.30 -4.47
C ASP A 255 9.70 -17.08 -2.96
N ASN A 256 10.57 -17.90 -2.38
CA ASN A 256 11.07 -17.72 -1.02
C ASN A 256 11.68 -16.33 -0.80
N ALA A 257 12.39 -15.76 -1.78
CA ALA A 257 12.96 -14.42 -1.63
C ALA A 257 11.89 -13.33 -1.42
N LEU A 258 10.69 -13.50 -2.01
CA LEU A 258 9.56 -12.60 -1.79
C LEU A 258 8.91 -12.87 -0.43
N LEU A 259 8.77 -14.15 -0.04
CA LEU A 259 8.25 -14.52 1.27
C LEU A 259 9.14 -14.03 2.42
N GLU A 260 10.46 -14.11 2.28
CA GLU A 260 11.45 -13.57 3.24
C GLU A 260 11.33 -12.06 3.39
N LEU A 261 11.17 -11.35 2.27
CA LEU A 261 10.96 -9.90 2.27
C LEU A 261 9.70 -9.54 3.07
N ILE A 262 8.59 -10.21 2.76
CA ILE A 262 7.30 -9.99 3.42
C ILE A 262 7.39 -10.32 4.90
N ALA A 263 8.01 -11.44 5.27
CA ALA A 263 8.20 -11.82 6.66
C ALA A 263 8.99 -10.76 7.44
N GLY A 264 10.03 -10.18 6.81
CA GLY A 264 10.85 -9.13 7.39
C GLY A 264 10.07 -7.88 7.80
N PHE A 265 9.30 -7.29 6.89
CA PHE A 265 8.57 -6.04 7.17
C PHE A 265 7.24 -6.26 7.89
N SER A 266 6.54 -7.37 7.64
CA SER A 266 5.24 -7.65 8.26
C SER A 266 5.35 -8.26 9.66
N ARG A 267 6.54 -8.81 9.99
CA ARG A 267 6.78 -9.62 11.19
C ARG A 267 5.93 -10.88 11.28
N VAL A 268 5.32 -11.30 10.17
CA VAL A 268 4.64 -12.60 10.07
C VAL A 268 5.67 -13.67 9.70
N PRO A 269 5.76 -14.80 10.44
CA PRO A 269 6.70 -15.87 10.11
C PRO A 269 6.52 -16.40 8.69
N ILE A 270 7.62 -16.74 8.01
CA ILE A 270 7.63 -17.13 6.59
C ILE A 270 6.76 -18.38 6.33
N GLU A 271 6.67 -19.28 7.30
CA GLU A 271 5.85 -20.50 7.23
C GLU A 271 4.37 -20.18 7.06
N ARG A 272 3.91 -19.03 7.58
CA ARG A 272 2.51 -18.58 7.44
C ARG A 272 2.24 -18.04 6.04
N LEU A 273 3.25 -17.46 5.40
CA LEU A 273 3.11 -16.77 4.13
C LEU A 273 3.00 -17.72 2.93
N ARG A 274 3.37 -19.00 3.09
CA ARG A 274 3.25 -20.01 2.02
C ARG A 274 1.80 -20.25 1.58
N GLN A 275 0.83 -19.91 2.43
CA GLN A 275 -0.60 -20.00 2.14
C GLN A 275 -1.21 -18.65 1.75
N ALA A 276 -0.41 -17.58 1.71
CA ALA A 276 -0.91 -16.25 1.41
C ALA A 276 -1.30 -16.13 -0.06
N ALA A 277 -2.39 -15.41 -0.29
CA ALA A 277 -2.84 -15.07 -1.63
C ALA A 277 -2.09 -13.83 -2.16
N PHE A 278 -1.40 -13.98 -3.29
CA PHE A 278 -0.67 -12.88 -3.93
C PHE A 278 -1.55 -12.10 -4.89
N THR A 279 -1.42 -10.77 -4.84
CA THR A 279 -2.25 -9.80 -5.58
C THR A 279 -1.49 -9.18 -6.75
N THR A 280 -2.12 -8.46 -7.68
CA THR A 280 -1.40 -7.75 -8.75
C THR A 280 -0.65 -6.52 -8.20
N TYR A 281 0.55 -6.22 -8.71
CA TYR A 281 1.33 -5.05 -8.30
C TYR A 281 1.48 -4.09 -9.49
N PRO A 282 0.46 -3.27 -9.77
CA PRO A 282 0.48 -2.34 -10.90
C PRO A 282 1.41 -1.16 -10.62
N LYS A 283 2.05 -0.66 -11.69
CA LYS A 283 2.84 0.58 -11.66
C LYS A 283 1.95 1.81 -11.82
N GLY A 284 0.98 1.73 -12.73
CA GLY A 284 0.08 2.82 -13.06
C GLY A 284 -1.18 2.89 -12.21
N VAL A 285 -1.93 3.97 -12.43
CA VAL A 285 -3.29 4.20 -11.95
C VAL A 285 -4.11 4.69 -13.14
N SER A 286 -5.30 4.14 -13.33
CA SER A 286 -6.20 4.55 -14.41
C SER A 286 -7.41 5.34 -13.89
N ALA A 287 -7.93 6.25 -14.71
CA ALA A 287 -9.16 6.98 -14.39
C ALA A 287 -10.38 6.05 -14.23
N ALA A 288 -10.40 4.91 -14.94
CA ALA A 288 -11.47 3.92 -14.84
C ALA A 288 -11.50 3.24 -13.47
N GLU A 289 -10.33 2.84 -12.93
CA GLU A 289 -10.23 2.26 -11.59
C GLU A 289 -10.69 3.24 -10.51
N LEU A 290 -10.23 4.49 -10.60
CA LEU A 290 -10.67 5.54 -9.66
C LEU A 290 -12.19 5.80 -9.77
N THR A 291 -12.75 5.78 -10.98
CA THR A 291 -14.19 5.95 -11.21
C THR A 291 -15.00 4.81 -10.61
N GLU A 292 -14.54 3.56 -10.71
CA GLU A 292 -15.18 2.42 -10.05
C GLU A 292 -15.22 2.63 -8.54
N VAL A 293 -14.10 2.97 -7.92
CA VAL A 293 -14.04 3.17 -6.47
C VAL A 293 -14.95 4.33 -6.05
N ILE A 294 -14.95 5.46 -6.76
CA ILE A 294 -15.84 6.61 -6.47
C ILE A 294 -17.32 6.23 -6.60
N THR A 295 -17.67 5.40 -7.59
CA THR A 295 -19.03 4.90 -7.79
C THR A 295 -19.46 4.04 -6.60
N THR A 296 -18.59 3.12 -6.18
CA THR A 296 -18.80 2.26 -5.02
C THR A 296 -18.89 3.09 -3.72
N MET A 297 -18.00 4.07 -3.53
CA MET A 297 -18.08 5.05 -2.42
C MET A 297 -19.44 5.76 -2.38
N THR A 298 -19.92 6.24 -3.53
CA THR A 298 -21.20 6.96 -3.62
C THR A 298 -22.38 6.08 -3.23
N ARG A 299 -22.40 4.83 -3.68
CA ARG A 299 -23.43 3.84 -3.29
C ARG A 299 -23.49 3.62 -1.78
N PHE A 300 -22.34 3.64 -1.11
CA PHE A 300 -22.21 3.32 0.30
C PHE A 300 -22.06 4.54 1.21
N GLY A 301 -22.65 5.68 0.83
CA GLY A 301 -22.77 6.86 1.70
C GLY A 301 -21.51 7.72 1.79
N LEU A 302 -20.50 7.45 0.97
CA LEU A 302 -19.32 8.30 0.77
C LEU A 302 -19.41 9.11 -0.53
N GLY A 303 -20.62 9.50 -0.93
CA GLY A 303 -20.83 10.37 -2.08
C GLY A 303 -20.26 11.78 -1.86
N GLY A 304 -20.39 12.61 -2.89
CA GLY A 304 -19.94 14.00 -2.86
C GLY A 304 -19.42 14.45 -4.23
N ARG A 305 -18.90 15.68 -4.28
CA ARG A 305 -18.27 16.20 -5.49
C ARG A 305 -16.78 15.83 -5.50
N TYR A 306 -16.43 14.89 -6.37
CA TYR A 306 -15.04 14.53 -6.62
C TYR A 306 -14.55 15.18 -7.93
N PRO A 307 -13.27 15.59 -8.01
CA PRO A 307 -12.66 16.01 -9.28
C PRO A 307 -12.67 14.88 -10.29
N ALA A 308 -12.57 15.22 -11.58
CA ALA A 308 -12.45 14.23 -12.65
C ALA A 308 -11.19 13.37 -12.41
N PRO A 309 -11.30 12.02 -12.35
CA PRO A 309 -10.20 11.18 -11.90
C PRO A 309 -8.89 11.34 -12.70
N ALA A 310 -8.99 11.54 -14.00
CA ALA A 310 -7.81 11.78 -14.86
C ALA A 310 -6.96 12.98 -14.41
N THR A 311 -7.57 13.99 -13.78
CA THR A 311 -6.87 15.20 -13.29
C THR A 311 -6.07 14.96 -11.99
N LEU A 312 -6.29 13.83 -11.34
CA LEU A 312 -5.68 13.48 -10.05
C LEU A 312 -4.44 12.59 -10.22
N ILE A 313 -4.23 12.05 -11.42
CA ILE A 313 -3.15 11.11 -11.73
C ILE A 313 -1.93 11.91 -12.19
N HIS A 314 -0.84 11.83 -11.43
CA HIS A 314 0.44 12.41 -11.83
C HIS A 314 1.07 11.59 -12.96
N ARG A 315 1.91 12.21 -13.80
CA ARG A 315 2.54 11.55 -14.97
C ARG A 315 3.32 10.28 -14.61
N THR A 316 3.85 10.17 -13.39
CA THR A 316 4.56 8.96 -12.92
C THR A 316 3.64 7.76 -12.74
N ALA A 317 2.34 7.99 -12.54
CA ALA A 317 1.31 6.95 -12.42
C ALA A 317 0.57 6.69 -13.75
N ALA A 318 0.89 7.40 -14.83
CA ALA A 318 0.25 7.26 -16.13
C ALA A 318 1.08 6.36 -17.06
N VAL A 319 1.34 5.13 -16.62
CA VAL A 319 2.18 4.12 -17.28
C VAL A 319 1.45 2.82 -17.56
#